data_AF-A0A1B7JHE6-F1
#
_entry.id   AF-A0A1B7JHE6-F1
#
_cell.length_a   1.000
_cell.length_b   1.000
_cell.length_c   1.000
_cell.angle_alpha   90.00
_cell.angle_beta   90.00
_cell.angle_gamma   90.00
#
_symmetry.space_group_name_H-M   'P 1'
#
loop_
_entity.id
_entity.type
_entity.pdbx_description
1 polymer ?
#
loop_
_entity_poly.entity_id
_entity_poly.type
_entity_poly.pdbx_seq_one_letter_code
_entity_poly.pdbx_strand_id
1 'polypeptide(L)'
;MNYQQVSDNIIRNIGGTRNVTKLIHCATRLRFTLQDTGQADIEQLKKIDGVLTVIVSGGQTQLVIGDEVGNLFNVLQKNWDRHRPRK
;
A
#
# COMPACT_ATOMS: atom_id res chain seq x y z
N MET A 1 -11.17 -10.86 -4.56
CA MET A 1 -10.51 -9.89 -3.66
C MET A 1 -11.37 -8.64 -3.53
N ASN A 2 -11.70 -8.18 -2.32
CA ASN A 2 -12.39 -6.90 -2.13
C ASN A 2 -11.37 -5.75 -2.07
N TYR A 3 -11.11 -5.09 -3.21
CA TYR A 3 -10.04 -4.09 -3.32
C TYR A 3 -10.25 -2.88 -2.39
N GLN A 4 -11.49 -2.53 -2.05
CA GLN A 4 -11.76 -1.39 -1.19
C GLN A 4 -11.37 -1.70 0.26
N GLN A 5 -11.77 -2.86 0.77
CA GLN A 5 -11.34 -3.33 2.09
C GLN A 5 -9.82 -3.54 2.15
N VAL A 6 -9.24 -4.14 1.10
CA VAL A 6 -7.78 -4.34 1.05
C VAL A 6 -7.05 -3.01 1.02
N SER A 7 -7.48 -2.05 0.20
CA SER A 7 -6.90 -0.71 0.18
C SER A 7 -6.95 -0.04 1.56
N ASP A 8 -8.09 -0.11 2.26
CA ASP A 8 -8.23 0.51 3.58
C ASP A 8 -7.32 -0.17 4.61
N ASN A 9 -7.24 -1.49 4.57
CA ASN A 9 -6.33 -2.26 5.43
C ASN A 9 -4.87 -1.93 5.15
N ILE A 10 -4.46 -1.81 3.87
CA ILE A 10 -3.09 -1.43 3.53
C ILE A 10 -2.78 -0.04 4.10
N ILE A 11 -3.63 0.96 3.81
CA ILE A 11 -3.44 2.33 4.29
C ILE A 11 -3.35 2.40 5.82
N ARG A 12 -4.17 1.63 6.55
CA ARG A 12 -4.08 1.60 8.02
C ARG A 12 -2.76 1.00 8.50
N ASN A 13 -2.37 -0.16 7.96
CA ASN A 13 -1.20 -0.89 8.43
C ASN A 13 0.13 -0.27 7.99
N ILE A 14 0.16 0.57 6.94
CA ILE A 14 1.38 1.32 6.57
C ILE A 14 1.57 2.63 7.36
N GLY A 15 0.75 2.91 8.38
CA GLY A 15 0.83 4.14 9.19
C GLY A 15 -0.06 5.29 8.70
N GLY A 16 -1.04 5.00 7.83
CA GLY A 16 -2.00 5.99 7.33
C GLY A 16 -1.54 6.73 6.08
N THR A 17 -2.45 7.49 5.47
CA THR A 17 -2.21 8.25 4.23
C THR A 17 -1.13 9.32 4.37
N ARG A 18 -0.93 9.84 5.58
CA ARG A 18 0.09 10.85 5.90
C ARG A 18 1.50 10.26 5.95
N ASN A 19 1.64 8.97 6.26
CA ASN A 19 2.94 8.31 6.26
C ASN A 19 3.41 7.98 4.84
N VAL A 20 2.55 8.04 3.81
CA VAL A 20 2.95 7.80 2.41
C VAL A 20 3.44 9.08 1.77
N THR A 21 4.69 9.08 1.31
CA THR A 21 5.23 10.18 0.48
C THR A 21 5.04 9.89 -1.01
N LYS A 22 5.16 8.62 -1.41
CA LYS A 22 5.03 8.20 -2.80
C LYS A 22 4.42 6.81 -2.89
N LEU A 23 3.50 6.65 -3.83
CA LEU A 23 2.88 5.40 -4.19
C LEU A 23 3.08 5.17 -5.68
N ILE A 24 3.66 4.04 -6.05
CA ILE A 24 3.80 3.59 -7.44
C ILE A 24 3.48 2.10 -7.53
N HIS A 25 3.26 1.59 -8.75
CA HIS A 25 3.12 0.16 -9.00
C HIS A 25 3.91 -0.28 -10.22
N CYS A 26 4.23 -1.57 -10.30
CA CYS A 26 4.68 -2.23 -11.52
C CYS A 26 3.68 -3.33 -11.91
N ALA A 27 4.06 -4.27 -12.78
CA ALA A 27 3.18 -5.34 -13.23
C ALA A 27 2.66 -6.25 -12.10
N THR A 28 3.41 -6.42 -11.00
CA THR A 28 3.03 -7.36 -9.91
C THR A 28 3.18 -6.81 -8.49
N ARG A 29 3.70 -5.59 -8.33
CA ARG A 29 4.04 -5.03 -7.01
C ARG A 29 3.54 -3.61 -6.82
N LEU A 30 3.00 -3.33 -5.64
CA LEU A 30 2.84 -1.96 -5.13
C LEU A 30 4.12 -1.57 -4.40
N ARG A 31 4.56 -0.31 -4.56
CA ARG A 31 5.69 0.25 -3.83
C ARG A 31 5.27 1.52 -3.12
N PHE A 32 5.47 1.53 -1.81
CA PHE A 32 5.25 2.67 -0.94
C PHE A 32 6.61 3.22 -0.51
N THR A 33 6.84 4.51 -0.77
CA THR A 33 7.84 5.26 -0.03
C THR A 33 7.14 5.86 1.18
N LEU A 34 7.63 5.50 2.37
CA LEU A 34 7.07 5.96 3.64
C LEU A 34 7.94 7.08 4.23
N GLN A 35 7.35 7.95 5.04
CA GLN A 35 8.11 8.91 5.86
C GLN A 35 8.84 8.16 6.98
N ASP A 36 8.13 7.22 7.61
CA ASP A 36 8.64 6.39 8.69
C ASP A 36 8.25 4.93 8.44
N THR A 37 9.25 4.09 8.15
CA THR A 37 9.05 2.65 7.96
C THR A 37 8.71 1.91 9.25
N GLY A 38 9.01 2.48 10.43
CA GLY A 38 8.68 1.90 11.73
C GLY A 38 7.18 1.93 12.06
N GLN A 39 6.42 2.80 11.40
CA GLN A 39 4.95 2.85 11.52
C GLN A 39 4.23 1.82 10.64
N ALA A 40 4.96 1.10 9.77
CA ALA A 40 4.38 0.06 8.94
C ALA A 40 4.39 -1.29 9.65
N ASP A 41 3.21 -1.86 9.86
CA ASP A 41 3.03 -3.20 10.39
C ASP A 41 3.19 -4.25 9.28
N ILE A 42 4.44 -4.67 9.08
CA ILE A 42 4.81 -5.64 8.04
C ILE A 42 4.12 -6.99 8.24
N GLU A 43 3.89 -7.42 9.48
CA GLU A 43 3.24 -8.69 9.76
C GLU A 43 1.76 -8.66 9.37
N GLN A 44 1.07 -7.58 9.69
CA GLN A 44 -0.33 -7.42 9.32
C GLN A 44 -0.49 -7.23 7.81
N LEU A 45 0.42 -6.50 7.15
CA LEU A 45 0.42 -6.34 5.70
C LEU A 45 0.52 -7.67 4.95
N LYS A 46 1.30 -8.64 5.46
CA LYS A 46 1.42 -9.99 4.89
C LYS A 46 0.14 -10.84 5.04
N LYS A 47 -0.72 -10.50 6.00
CA LYS A 47 -1.98 -11.23 6.26
C LYS A 47 -3.17 -10.67 5.46
N ILE A 48 -2.97 -9.55 4.76
CA ILE A 48 -4.02 -8.96 3.93
C ILE A 48 -4.28 -9.86 2.72
N ASP A 49 -5.56 -10.12 2.46
CA ASP A 49 -6.00 -10.90 1.30
C ASP A 49 -5.39 -10.33 0.01
N GLY A 50 -4.82 -11.21 -0.83
CA GLY A 50 -4.12 -10.83 -2.06
C GLY A 50 -2.66 -10.37 -1.89
N VAL A 51 -2.14 -10.20 -0.68
CA VAL A 51 -0.70 -9.94 -0.47
C VAL A 51 0.05 -11.25 -0.37
N LEU A 52 0.91 -11.52 -1.35
CA LEU A 52 1.75 -12.72 -1.39
C LEU A 52 2.98 -12.57 -0.48
N THR A 53 3.62 -11.40 -0.51
CA THR A 53 4.75 -11.10 0.36
C THR A 53 4.97 -9.60 0.49
N VAL A 54 5.67 -9.21 1.56
CA VAL A 54 6.06 -7.82 1.83
C VAL A 54 7.57 -7.75 1.95
N ILE A 55 8.18 -6.87 1.17
CA ILE A 55 9.62 -6.65 1.10
C ILE A 55 9.92 -5.22 1.50
N VAL A 56 10.78 -5.01 2.48
CA VAL A 56 11.28 -3.68 2.85
C VAL A 56 12.72 -3.56 2.37
N SER A 57 12.98 -2.67 1.43
CA SER A 57 14.32 -2.47 0.87
C SER A 57 14.46 -1.09 0.23
N GLY A 58 15.64 -0.48 0.35
CA GLY A 58 15.94 0.82 -0.25
C GLY A 58 15.02 1.95 0.22
N GLY A 59 14.58 1.91 1.48
CA GLY A 59 13.62 2.88 2.02
C GLY A 59 12.19 2.76 1.46
N GLN A 60 11.87 1.65 0.78
CA GLN A 60 10.55 1.37 0.25
C GLN A 60 9.96 0.10 0.84
N THR A 61 8.65 0.13 1.08
CA THR A 61 7.84 -1.03 1.43
C THR A 61 7.12 -1.51 0.18
N GLN A 62 7.42 -2.74 -0.25
CA GLN A 62 6.89 -3.32 -1.49
C GLN A 62 5.95 -4.48 -1.16
N LEU A 63 4.71 -4.41 -1.64
CA LEU A 63 3.72 -5.47 -1.52
C LEU A 63 3.66 -6.21 -2.86
N VAL A 64 3.93 -7.50 -2.85
CA VAL A 64 3.77 -8.37 -4.02
C VAL A 64 2.35 -8.92 -4.02
N ILE A 65 1.61 -8.64 -5.10
CA ILE A 65 0.17 -8.94 -5.20
C ILE A 65 -0.14 -9.81 -6.42
N GLY A 66 0.64 -9.68 -7.49
CA GLY A 66 0.40 -10.38 -8.76
C GLY A 66 -0.42 -9.54 -9.73
N ASP A 67 -1.14 -10.17 -10.65
CA ASP A 67 -1.81 -9.52 -11.78
C ASP A 67 -2.90 -8.51 -11.35
N GLU A 68 -3.45 -8.70 -10.15
CA GLU A 68 -4.50 -7.87 -9.55
C GLU A 68 -4.00 -6.49 -9.09
N VAL A 69 -2.69 -6.24 -9.15
CA VAL A 69 -2.05 -5.02 -8.64
C VAL A 69 -2.60 -3.75 -9.30
N GLY A 70 -2.95 -3.80 -10.58
CA GLY A 70 -3.49 -2.65 -11.31
C GLY A 70 -4.85 -2.22 -10.79
N ASN A 71 -5.75 -3.18 -10.57
CA ASN A 71 -7.08 -2.94 -10.01
C ASN A 71 -7.00 -2.39 -8.60
N LEU A 72 -6.15 -2.99 -7.76
CA LEU A 72 -5.94 -2.52 -6.40
C LEU A 72 -5.31 -1.12 -6.38
N PHE A 73 -4.31 -0.84 -7.22
CA PHE A 73 -3.69 0.47 -7.30
C PHE A 73 -4.70 1.57 -7.62
N ASN A 74 -5.60 1.33 -8.58
CA ASN A 74 -6.64 2.31 -8.94
C ASN A 74 -7.56 2.65 -7.76
N VAL A 75 -7.99 1.63 -7.02
CA VAL A 75 -8.83 1.82 -5.83
C VAL A 75 -8.04 2.51 -4.71
N LEU A 76 -6.79 2.10 -4.50
CA LEU A 76 -5.93 2.65 -3.46
C LEU A 76 -5.57 4.11 -3.74
N GLN A 77 -5.28 4.47 -4.99
CA GLN A 77 -5.03 5.85 -5.40
C GLN A 77 -6.27 6.71 -5.15
N LYS A 78 -7.47 6.25 -5.54
CA LYS A 78 -8.73 6.97 -5.29
C LYS A 78 -8.99 7.18 -3.80
N ASN A 79 -8.72 6.17 -2.97
CA ASN A 79 -8.87 6.26 -1.51
C ASN A 79 -7.81 7.19 -0.90
N TRP A 80 -6.58 7.16 -1.41
CA TRP A 80 -5.49 8.02 -0.95
C TRP A 80 -5.75 9.49 -1.30
N ASP A 81 -6.14 9.79 -2.54
CA ASP A 81 -6.42 11.15 -3.01
C ASP A 81 -7.58 11.81 -2.26
N ARG A 82 -8.58 11.03 -1.84
CA ARG A 82 -9.69 11.53 -1.01
C ARG A 82 -9.23 12.07 0.35
N HIS A 83 -8.22 11.46 0.94
CA HIS A 83 -7.71 11.80 2.27
C HIS A 83 -6.46 12.67 2.23
N ARG A 84 -5.96 13.00 1.04
CA ARG A 84 -4.85 13.92 0.86
C ARG A 84 -5.38 15.34 1.10
N PRO A 85 -4.78 16.12 2.01
CA PRO A 85 -5.15 17.52 2.14
C PRO A 85 -4.92 18.20 0.79
N ARG A 86 -5.99 18.76 0.21
CA ARG A 86 -5.87 19.65 -0.95
C ARG A 86 -5.00 20.82 -0.50
N LYS A 87 -3.90 21.05 -1.23
CA LYS A 87 -3.09 22.26 -1.06
C LYS A 87 -3.96 23.49 -1.27
#